data_AF-A0A7S4KR71-F1
#
_entry.id   AF-A0A7S4KR71-F1
#
_cell.length_a   1.000
_cell.length_b   1.000
_cell.length_c   1.000
_cell.angle_alpha   90.00
_cell.angle_beta   90.00
_cell.angle_gamma   90.00
#
_symmetry.space_group_name_H-M   'P 1'
#
loop_
_entity.id
_entity.type
_entity.pdbx_description
1 polymer ?
#
loop_
_entity_poly.entity_id
_entity_poly.type
_entity_poly.pdbx_seq_one_letter_code
_entity_poly.pdbx_strand_id
1 'polypeptide(L)'
;RGKDYPSQQYFEKSLAMVESHATLEEESKDFVDSRLIGYLDLLAFFIDRDGESIFEESTDHLVTLIFHDCLFGVQESRHSPKIPKCKSFQSRSAASSVLKSAAKSSPTVHHLVVQMLSMELQQCNLPVDWNINLFEKRTEDKTRRAHYVGLKNQGCTCYLNSLVQQLFIIPSLRNDILAVQLEEDRDSVMYQLQSLFGYMKESNAKYVDTIDFCRTVKLMGQPIVMS
;
A
#
# COMPACT_ATOMS: atom_id res chain seq x y z
N ARG A 1 -37.38 -22.12 -24.87
CA ARG A 1 -36.93 -23.14 -23.90
C ARG A 1 -35.48 -22.81 -23.57
N GLY A 2 -35.28 -22.07 -22.48
CA GLY A 2 -33.98 -21.55 -22.06
C GLY A 2 -33.04 -22.69 -21.71
N LYS A 3 -31.81 -22.61 -22.21
CA LYS A 3 -30.73 -23.48 -21.78
C LYS A 3 -30.06 -22.76 -20.61
N ASP A 4 -30.30 -23.22 -19.39
CA ASP A 4 -29.46 -22.87 -18.26
C ASP A 4 -28.06 -23.40 -18.57
N TYR A 5 -27.15 -22.50 -18.97
CA TYR A 5 -25.76 -22.88 -19.19
C TYR A 5 -25.12 -23.08 -17.82
N PRO A 6 -24.57 -24.27 -17.49
CA PRO A 6 -23.93 -24.50 -16.21
C PRO A 6 -22.78 -23.50 -15.96
N SER A 7 -22.15 -22.98 -17.02
CA SER A 7 -21.10 -21.97 -16.91
C SER A 7 -21.58 -20.64 -16.30
N GLN A 8 -22.80 -20.20 -16.56
CA GLN A 8 -23.36 -19.00 -15.95
C GLN A 8 -23.54 -19.17 -14.43
N GLN A 9 -24.05 -20.33 -14.00
CA GLN A 9 -24.19 -20.65 -12.57
C GLN A 9 -22.83 -20.71 -11.86
N TYR A 10 -21.79 -21.23 -12.51
CA TYR A 10 -20.44 -21.26 -11.94
C TYR A 10 -19.79 -19.86 -11.92
N PHE A 11 -20.09 -19.03 -12.91
CA PHE A 11 -19.66 -17.64 -12.96
C PHE A 11 -20.26 -16.85 -11.79
N GLU A 12 -21.57 -16.92 -11.58
CA GLU A 12 -22.25 -16.24 -10.46
C GLU A 12 -21.73 -16.72 -9.10
N LYS A 13 -21.50 -18.03 -8.94
CA LYS A 13 -20.87 -18.57 -7.72
C LYS A 13 -19.46 -18.03 -7.50
N SER A 14 -18.65 -17.95 -8.55
CA SER A 14 -17.29 -17.40 -8.47
C SER A 14 -17.32 -15.91 -8.13
N LEU A 15 -18.29 -15.17 -8.66
CA LEU A 15 -18.51 -13.77 -8.35
C LEU A 15 -18.86 -13.58 -6.87
N ALA A 16 -19.82 -14.35 -6.36
CA ALA A 16 -20.20 -14.35 -4.94
C ALA A 16 -19.04 -14.75 -4.01
N MET A 17 -18.13 -15.64 -4.46
CA MET A 17 -16.91 -15.96 -3.72
C MET A 17 -15.99 -14.75 -3.63
N VAL A 18 -15.79 -13.99 -4.71
CA VAL A 18 -14.99 -12.75 -4.66
C VAL A 18 -15.62 -11.70 -3.75
N GLU A 19 -16.95 -11.55 -3.77
CA GLU A 19 -17.68 -10.59 -2.92
C GLU A 19 -17.56 -10.89 -1.43
N SER A 20 -17.78 -12.14 -1.05
CA SER A 20 -17.74 -12.59 0.34
C SER A 20 -16.31 -12.75 0.88
N HIS A 21 -15.30 -12.81 0.01
CA HIS A 21 -13.91 -12.98 0.42
C HIS A 21 -13.39 -11.74 1.17
N ALA A 22 -12.84 -11.96 2.37
CA ALA A 22 -12.28 -10.90 3.20
C ALA A 22 -10.98 -10.35 2.61
N THR A 23 -10.67 -9.09 2.89
CA THR A 23 -9.37 -8.49 2.52
C THR A 23 -8.26 -9.06 3.41
N LEU A 24 -7.50 -10.03 2.90
CA LEU A 24 -6.40 -10.69 3.63
C LEU A 24 -5.03 -10.07 3.37
N GLU A 25 -4.83 -9.41 2.22
CA GLU A 25 -3.55 -8.77 1.91
C GLU A 25 -3.37 -7.51 2.79
N GLU A 26 -2.25 -7.45 3.52
CA GLU A 26 -1.85 -6.31 4.35
C GLU A 26 -0.67 -5.58 3.69
N GLU A 27 -0.59 -4.25 3.83
CA GLU A 27 0.47 -3.44 3.19
C GLU A 27 1.88 -3.74 3.73
N SER A 28 1.98 -4.26 4.95
CA SER A 28 3.24 -4.50 5.64
C SER A 28 3.83 -5.90 5.47
N LYS A 29 3.06 -6.85 4.89
CA LYS A 29 3.45 -8.25 4.74
C LYS A 29 3.57 -8.60 3.27
N ASP A 30 4.62 -9.34 2.89
CA ASP A 30 4.75 -9.96 1.56
C ASP A 30 3.78 -11.15 1.36
N PHE A 31 2.58 -11.06 1.93
CA PHE A 31 1.55 -12.08 1.82
C PHE A 31 0.77 -11.88 0.52
N VAL A 32 0.58 -12.97 -0.22
CA VAL A 32 -0.15 -12.99 -1.50
C VAL A 32 -1.39 -13.87 -1.33
N ASP A 33 -2.56 -13.33 -1.66
CA ASP A 33 -3.82 -14.06 -1.54
C ASP A 33 -4.06 -14.97 -2.76
N SER A 34 -3.48 -16.17 -2.71
CA SER A 34 -3.61 -17.15 -3.78
C SER A 34 -5.05 -17.61 -4.04
N ARG A 35 -5.95 -17.50 -3.04
CA ARG A 35 -7.36 -17.90 -3.20
C ARG A 35 -8.11 -16.85 -4.00
N LEU A 36 -7.96 -15.58 -3.63
CA LEU A 36 -8.54 -14.46 -4.36
C LEU A 36 -8.04 -14.44 -5.81
N ILE A 37 -6.74 -14.64 -6.02
CA ILE A 37 -6.16 -14.76 -7.37
C ILE A 37 -6.84 -15.87 -8.17
N GLY A 38 -6.99 -17.06 -7.58
CA GLY A 38 -7.66 -18.18 -8.24
C GLY A 38 -9.11 -17.88 -8.63
N TYR A 39 -9.88 -17.19 -7.77
CA TYR A 39 -11.24 -16.78 -8.10
C TYR A 39 -11.28 -15.77 -9.26
N LEU A 40 -10.36 -14.81 -9.28
CA LEU A 40 -10.25 -13.82 -10.35
C LEU A 40 -9.83 -14.48 -11.68
N ASP A 41 -8.88 -15.40 -11.65
CA ASP A 41 -8.45 -16.13 -12.84
C ASP A 41 -9.58 -17.01 -13.42
N LEU A 42 -10.40 -17.63 -12.55
CA LEU A 42 -11.59 -18.36 -12.97
C LEU A 42 -12.64 -17.44 -13.61
N LEU A 43 -12.88 -16.25 -13.03
CA LEU A 43 -13.77 -15.25 -13.62
C LEU A 43 -13.28 -14.82 -15.01
N ALA A 44 -11.98 -14.52 -15.15
CA ALA A 44 -11.40 -14.16 -16.45
C ALA A 44 -11.58 -15.29 -17.48
N PHE A 45 -11.38 -16.55 -17.06
CA PHE A 45 -11.56 -17.71 -17.92
C PHE A 45 -13.02 -17.87 -18.41
N PHE A 46 -14.00 -17.72 -17.53
CA PHE A 46 -15.41 -17.79 -17.94
C PHE A 46 -15.78 -16.69 -18.92
N ILE A 47 -15.28 -15.47 -18.70
CA ILE A 47 -15.52 -14.33 -19.57
C ILE A 47 -14.87 -14.51 -20.95
N ASP A 48 -13.65 -15.03 -21.01
CA ASP A 48 -12.95 -15.28 -22.26
C ASP A 48 -13.64 -16.37 -23.11
N ARG A 49 -14.32 -17.32 -22.48
CA ARG A 49 -14.99 -18.44 -23.18
C ARG A 49 -16.43 -18.15 -23.57
N ASP A 50 -17.24 -17.66 -22.63
CA ASP A 50 -18.70 -17.58 -22.75
C ASP A 50 -19.20 -16.13 -22.69
N GLY A 51 -18.31 -15.16 -22.87
CA GLY A 51 -18.57 -13.74 -22.66
C GLY A 51 -19.90 -13.28 -23.24
N GLU A 52 -20.07 -13.37 -24.56
CA GLU A 52 -21.27 -12.84 -25.27
C GLU A 52 -22.61 -13.32 -24.68
N SER A 53 -22.67 -14.50 -24.06
CA SER A 53 -23.90 -15.04 -23.45
C SER A 53 -24.10 -14.66 -21.98
N ILE A 54 -23.04 -14.24 -21.28
CA ILE A 54 -23.07 -13.87 -19.85
C ILE A 54 -23.32 -12.36 -19.67
N PHE A 55 -23.12 -11.55 -20.73
CA PHE A 55 -23.08 -10.08 -20.67
C PHE A 55 -24.44 -9.31 -20.69
N GLU A 56 -25.58 -9.90 -20.31
CA GLU A 56 -26.88 -9.18 -20.39
C GLU A 56 -27.40 -8.58 -19.06
N GLU A 57 -27.07 -9.11 -17.88
CA GLU A 57 -27.61 -8.59 -16.59
C GLU A 57 -26.56 -8.33 -15.49
N SER A 58 -25.45 -9.07 -15.43
CA SER A 58 -24.50 -9.02 -14.28
C SER A 58 -23.22 -8.22 -14.53
N THR A 59 -23.16 -7.50 -15.64
CA THR A 59 -21.92 -6.90 -16.18
C THR A 59 -21.45 -5.70 -15.39
N ASP A 60 -22.38 -4.81 -15.09
CA ASP A 60 -22.10 -3.57 -14.39
C ASP A 60 -21.65 -3.89 -12.97
N HIS A 61 -22.32 -4.84 -12.33
CA HIS A 61 -21.98 -5.31 -11.00
C HIS A 61 -20.58 -5.94 -10.93
N LEU A 62 -20.23 -6.82 -11.88
CA LEU A 62 -18.87 -7.37 -11.99
C LEU A 62 -17.83 -6.25 -12.13
N VAL A 63 -18.03 -5.33 -13.08
CA VAL A 63 -17.06 -4.27 -13.36
C VAL A 63 -16.91 -3.35 -12.16
N THR A 64 -18.01 -2.95 -11.53
CA THR A 64 -18.01 -2.13 -10.30
C THR A 64 -17.29 -2.85 -9.16
N LEU A 65 -17.56 -4.13 -8.93
CA LEU A 65 -16.89 -4.93 -7.88
C LEU A 65 -15.38 -5.01 -8.11
N ILE A 66 -14.96 -5.37 -9.33
CA ILE A 66 -13.52 -5.52 -9.62
C ILE A 66 -12.82 -4.16 -9.59
N PHE A 67 -13.45 -3.12 -10.12
CA PHE A 67 -12.86 -1.79 -10.16
C PHE A 67 -12.78 -1.15 -8.78
N HIS A 68 -13.90 -1.02 -8.07
CA HIS A 68 -13.97 -0.30 -6.80
C HIS A 68 -13.58 -1.16 -5.60
N ASP A 69 -14.03 -2.42 -5.50
CA ASP A 69 -13.75 -3.20 -4.29
C ASP A 69 -12.43 -3.98 -4.38
N CYS A 70 -11.98 -4.35 -5.60
CA CYS A 70 -10.72 -5.08 -5.77
C CYS A 70 -9.52 -4.17 -6.07
N LEU A 71 -9.61 -3.22 -7.01
CA LEU A 71 -8.44 -2.48 -7.53
C LEU A 71 -8.24 -1.07 -6.95
N PHE A 72 -9.32 -0.28 -6.89
CA PHE A 72 -9.32 1.16 -6.65
C PHE A 72 -10.23 1.58 -5.50
N GLY A 73 -10.29 0.77 -4.43
CA GLY A 73 -11.07 1.12 -3.24
C GLY A 73 -10.61 2.45 -2.65
N VAL A 74 -11.45 3.48 -2.79
CA VAL A 74 -11.21 4.81 -2.23
C VAL A 74 -11.91 4.91 -0.88
N GLN A 75 -11.20 5.42 0.12
CA GLN A 75 -11.77 5.71 1.43
C GLN A 75 -12.65 6.96 1.34
N GLU A 76 -13.97 6.78 1.24
CA GLU A 76 -14.94 7.89 1.24
C GLU A 76 -15.12 8.54 2.62
N SER A 77 -14.85 7.80 3.71
CA SER A 77 -15.02 8.27 5.09
C SER A 77 -14.08 7.57 6.08
N ARG A 78 -13.65 8.29 7.13
CA ARG A 78 -12.81 7.76 8.21
C ARG A 78 -13.44 6.60 9.00
N HIS A 79 -14.75 6.43 8.92
CA HIS A 79 -15.51 5.45 9.71
C HIS A 79 -15.81 4.13 8.96
N SER A 80 -15.48 4.05 7.67
CA SER A 80 -15.65 2.83 6.87
C SER A 80 -14.55 2.76 5.82
N PRO A 81 -13.34 2.28 6.18
CA PRO A 81 -12.27 2.15 5.21
C PRO A 81 -12.65 1.03 4.23
N LYS A 82 -13.18 1.38 3.05
CA LYS A 82 -13.23 0.46 1.91
C LYS A 82 -11.80 0.28 1.42
N ILE A 83 -11.15 -0.76 1.93
CA ILE A 83 -9.77 -1.11 1.58
C ILE A 83 -9.84 -2.05 0.37
N PRO A 84 -9.09 -1.77 -0.71
CA PRO A 84 -9.08 -2.65 -1.88
C PRO A 84 -8.62 -4.06 -1.49
N LYS A 85 -9.31 -5.07 -2.00
CA LYS A 85 -8.98 -6.49 -1.77
C LYS A 85 -7.64 -6.89 -2.40
N CYS A 86 -7.28 -6.31 -3.55
CA CYS A 86 -6.06 -6.60 -4.29
C CYS A 86 -4.98 -5.54 -4.04
N LYS A 87 -3.93 -5.90 -3.31
CA LYS A 87 -2.79 -5.02 -2.99
C LYS A 87 -1.49 -5.51 -3.62
N SER A 88 -1.26 -6.82 -3.67
CA SER A 88 -0.09 -7.44 -4.28
C SER A 88 -0.08 -7.25 -5.80
N PHE A 89 1.11 -7.33 -6.40
CA PHE A 89 1.24 -7.25 -7.86
C PHE A 89 0.45 -8.38 -8.53
N GLN A 90 0.52 -9.58 -7.96
CA GLN A 90 -0.16 -10.77 -8.49
C GLN A 90 -1.69 -10.62 -8.44
N SER A 91 -2.27 -10.22 -7.29
CA SER A 91 -3.72 -10.04 -7.15
C SER A 91 -4.25 -8.92 -8.05
N ARG A 92 -3.53 -7.79 -8.14
CA ARG A 92 -3.88 -6.68 -9.04
C ARG A 92 -3.77 -7.05 -10.52
N SER A 93 -2.80 -7.90 -10.88
CA SER A 93 -2.66 -8.41 -12.25
C SER A 93 -3.82 -9.33 -12.63
N ALA A 94 -4.24 -10.23 -11.73
CA ALA A 94 -5.38 -11.12 -11.96
C ALA A 94 -6.68 -10.32 -12.13
N ALA A 95 -6.95 -9.35 -11.24
CA ALA A 95 -8.12 -8.47 -11.34
C ALA A 95 -8.13 -7.63 -12.63
N SER A 96 -6.97 -7.09 -13.04
CA SER A 96 -6.83 -6.39 -14.32
C SER A 96 -7.10 -7.30 -15.53
N SER A 97 -6.74 -8.58 -15.43
CA SER A 97 -7.03 -9.57 -16.47
C SER A 97 -8.53 -9.76 -16.66
N VAL A 98 -9.31 -9.84 -15.57
CA VAL A 98 -10.78 -9.91 -15.61
C VAL A 98 -11.37 -8.73 -16.36
N LEU A 99 -10.98 -7.49 -16.02
CA LEU A 99 -11.47 -6.28 -16.71
C LEU A 99 -11.10 -6.28 -18.19
N LYS A 100 -9.88 -6.73 -18.52
CA LYS A 100 -9.42 -6.82 -19.91
C LYS A 100 -10.24 -7.84 -20.71
N SER A 101 -10.50 -9.00 -20.13
CA SER A 101 -11.35 -10.03 -20.73
C SER A 101 -12.78 -9.50 -20.91
N ALA A 102 -13.36 -8.84 -19.90
CA ALA A 102 -14.71 -8.27 -19.99
C ALA A 102 -14.83 -7.18 -21.05
N ALA A 103 -13.83 -6.30 -21.16
CA ALA A 103 -13.80 -5.24 -22.17
C ALA A 103 -13.62 -5.78 -23.61
N LYS A 104 -13.04 -6.96 -23.80
CA LYS A 104 -12.96 -7.59 -25.13
C LYS A 104 -14.30 -8.16 -25.58
N SER A 105 -15.08 -8.65 -24.64
CA SER A 105 -16.30 -9.40 -24.92
C SER A 105 -17.52 -8.50 -25.20
N SER A 106 -17.50 -7.22 -24.79
CA SER A 106 -18.56 -6.27 -25.11
C SER A 106 -18.04 -4.84 -25.29
N PRO A 107 -18.43 -4.14 -26.37
CA PRO A 107 -18.04 -2.74 -26.59
C PRO A 107 -18.63 -1.80 -25.53
N THR A 108 -19.81 -2.11 -24.98
CA THR A 108 -20.43 -1.30 -23.90
C THR A 108 -19.59 -1.36 -22.63
N VAL A 109 -19.15 -2.56 -22.25
CA VAL A 109 -18.26 -2.76 -21.08
C VAL A 109 -16.92 -2.10 -21.30
N HIS A 110 -16.37 -2.16 -22.51
CA HIS A 110 -15.14 -1.44 -22.86
C HIS A 110 -15.27 0.07 -22.59
N HIS A 111 -16.35 0.69 -23.09
CA HIS A 111 -16.60 2.11 -22.86
C HIS A 111 -16.74 2.44 -21.37
N LEU A 112 -17.46 1.60 -20.60
CA LEU A 112 -17.61 1.77 -19.16
C LEU A 112 -16.26 1.74 -18.43
N VAL A 113 -15.43 0.73 -18.69
CA VAL A 113 -14.11 0.59 -18.06
C VAL A 113 -13.20 1.78 -18.42
N VAL A 114 -13.19 2.19 -19.69
CA VAL A 114 -12.39 3.36 -20.14
C VAL A 114 -12.88 4.64 -19.47
N GLN A 115 -14.19 4.83 -19.34
CA GLN A 115 -14.78 5.98 -18.67
C GLN A 115 -14.38 6.01 -17.19
N MET A 116 -14.52 4.89 -16.46
CA MET A 116 -14.12 4.78 -15.06
C MET A 116 -12.63 5.08 -14.86
N LEU A 117 -11.76 4.52 -15.71
CA LEU A 117 -10.32 4.82 -15.69
C LEU A 117 -10.04 6.30 -15.97
N SER A 118 -10.75 6.91 -16.92
CA SER A 118 -10.56 8.31 -17.25
C SER A 118 -10.92 9.24 -16.08
N MET A 119 -11.99 8.91 -15.34
CA MET A 119 -12.41 9.66 -14.16
C MET A 119 -11.38 9.56 -13.03
N GLU A 120 -10.84 8.36 -12.77
CA GLU A 120 -9.77 8.17 -11.78
C GLU A 120 -8.47 8.90 -12.19
N LEU A 121 -8.11 8.85 -13.47
CA LEU A 121 -6.93 9.55 -13.98
C LEU A 121 -7.06 11.06 -13.93
N GLN A 122 -8.28 11.60 -14.11
CA GLN A 122 -8.54 13.04 -13.96
C GLN A 122 -8.45 13.50 -12.51
N GLN A 123 -8.80 12.65 -11.54
CA GLN A 123 -8.63 12.92 -10.11
C GLN A 123 -7.17 12.84 -9.68
N CYS A 124 -6.35 12.09 -10.41
CA CYS A 124 -4.91 12.09 -10.21
C CYS A 124 -4.34 13.44 -10.70
N ASN A 125 -3.90 14.30 -9.78
CA ASN A 125 -3.05 15.45 -10.11
C ASN A 125 -1.71 14.96 -10.65
N LEU A 126 -1.69 14.54 -11.91
CA LEU A 126 -0.48 14.24 -12.65
C LEU A 126 0.21 15.57 -12.98
N PRO A 127 1.45 15.80 -12.52
CA PRO A 127 2.20 16.98 -12.91
C PRO A 127 2.27 17.04 -14.44
N VAL A 128 1.91 18.19 -15.00
CA VAL A 128 1.86 18.43 -16.46
C VAL A 128 3.27 18.42 -17.07
N ASP A 129 4.27 18.59 -16.21
CA ASP A 129 5.69 18.56 -16.47
C ASP A 129 6.30 17.22 -16.05
N TRP A 130 7.21 16.67 -16.88
CA TRP A 130 8.06 15.53 -16.52
C TRP A 130 9.05 15.83 -15.39
N ASN A 131 8.84 16.93 -14.66
CA ASN A 131 9.52 17.28 -13.44
C ASN A 131 9.02 16.35 -12.33
N ILE A 132 9.40 15.08 -12.44
CA ILE A 132 9.26 14.08 -11.39
C ILE A 132 10.23 14.51 -10.28
N ASN A 133 9.88 15.55 -9.53
CA ASN A 133 10.51 15.86 -8.27
C ASN A 133 10.16 14.71 -7.31
N LEU A 134 10.96 13.65 -7.39
CA LEU A 134 10.94 12.48 -6.50
C LEU A 134 11.04 12.86 -5.02
N PHE A 135 11.48 14.09 -4.74
CA PHE A 135 11.57 14.67 -3.39
C PHE A 135 10.23 15.16 -2.83
N GLU A 136 9.31 15.56 -3.70
CA GLU A 136 8.01 16.12 -3.33
C GLU A 136 6.91 15.05 -3.39
N LYS A 137 6.91 14.19 -4.43
CA LYS A 137 5.89 13.14 -4.62
C LYS A 137 6.01 11.91 -3.67
N ARG A 138 7.09 11.81 -2.88
CA ARG A 138 7.22 10.76 -1.84
C ARG A 138 6.23 10.92 -0.68
N THR A 139 5.48 12.02 -0.62
CA THR A 139 4.51 12.29 0.45
C THR A 139 3.21 11.49 0.32
N GLU A 140 2.85 10.99 -0.86
CA GLU A 140 1.56 10.33 -1.10
C GLU A 140 1.68 8.84 -1.45
N ASP A 141 2.85 8.37 -1.90
CA ASP A 141 3.13 6.96 -2.15
C ASP A 141 3.28 6.19 -0.82
N LYS A 142 2.15 5.93 -0.13
CA LYS A 142 2.03 4.97 0.98
C LYS A 142 2.37 3.52 0.58
N THR A 143 2.69 3.28 -0.69
CA THR A 143 2.86 1.97 -1.32
C THR A 143 4.32 1.50 -1.43
N ARG A 144 5.29 2.20 -0.80
CA ARG A 144 6.70 1.79 -0.90
C ARG A 144 7.16 1.03 0.34
N ARG A 145 7.44 -0.27 0.11
CA ARG A 145 8.19 -1.23 0.93
C ARG A 145 9.10 -0.55 1.96
N ALA A 146 8.91 -0.93 3.23
CA ALA A 146 9.66 -0.48 4.40
C ALA A 146 9.72 1.06 4.56
N HIS A 147 8.78 1.62 5.31
CA HIS A 147 8.80 3.02 5.69
C HIS A 147 10.02 3.30 6.58
N TYR A 148 11.11 3.78 5.97
CA TYR A 148 12.28 4.27 6.70
C TYR A 148 12.16 5.79 6.88
N VAL A 149 12.23 6.24 8.13
CA VAL A 149 12.18 7.65 8.49
C VAL A 149 13.60 8.26 8.43
N GLY A 150 13.73 9.43 7.81
CA GLY A 150 14.99 10.17 7.77
C GLY A 150 15.38 10.77 9.13
N LEU A 151 16.62 11.24 9.28
CA LEU A 151 17.04 12.02 10.43
C LEU A 151 17.44 13.43 9.99
N LYS A 152 16.93 14.44 10.68
CA LYS A 152 17.30 15.84 10.41
C LYS A 152 18.76 16.04 10.78
N ASN A 153 19.53 16.66 9.89
CA ASN A 153 20.91 17.03 10.17
C ASN A 153 20.91 18.37 10.93
N GLN A 154 21.44 18.39 12.15
CA GLN A 154 21.51 19.59 12.99
C GLN A 154 22.81 20.38 12.76
N GLY A 155 23.38 20.30 11.56
CA GLY A 155 24.70 20.82 11.23
C GLY A 155 25.81 19.95 11.81
N CYS A 156 26.83 19.63 11.02
CA CYS A 156 27.99 18.82 11.44
C CYS A 156 27.66 17.47 12.12
N THR A 157 26.42 16.97 12.09
CA THR A 157 25.97 15.75 12.79
C THR A 157 25.67 14.58 11.86
N CYS A 158 26.01 14.71 10.56
CA CYS A 158 25.77 13.67 9.56
C CYS A 158 26.45 12.32 9.89
N TYR A 159 27.61 12.35 10.56
CA TYR A 159 28.30 11.15 11.02
C TYR A 159 27.46 10.40 12.07
N LEU A 160 26.85 11.14 13.00
CA LEU A 160 26.03 10.59 14.07
C LEU A 160 24.73 10.03 13.50
N ASN A 161 24.08 10.78 12.60
CA ASN A 161 22.86 10.32 11.92
C ASN A 161 23.11 9.04 11.11
N SER A 162 24.25 8.95 10.41
CA SER A 162 24.61 7.77 9.63
C SER A 162 24.84 6.54 10.53
N LEU A 163 25.48 6.73 11.68
CA LEU A 163 25.68 5.69 12.67
C LEU A 163 24.33 5.21 13.26
N VAL A 164 23.47 6.14 13.68
CA VAL A 164 22.15 5.81 14.25
C VAL A 164 21.31 5.01 13.25
N GLN A 165 21.28 5.43 11.98
CA GLN A 165 20.58 4.70 10.91
C GLN A 165 21.15 3.29 10.71
N GLN A 166 22.47 3.13 10.71
CA GLN A 166 23.13 1.82 10.59
C GLN A 166 22.76 0.89 11.76
N LEU A 167 22.73 1.42 12.98
CA LEU A 167 22.36 0.65 14.18
C LEU A 167 20.87 0.27 14.16
N PHE A 168 19.99 1.17 13.74
CA PHE A 168 18.54 0.94 13.67
C PHE A 168 18.16 -0.17 12.67
N ILE A 169 18.93 -0.32 11.59
CA ILE A 169 18.70 -1.35 10.56
C ILE A 169 18.92 -2.77 11.12
N ILE A 170 19.75 -2.94 12.15
CA ILE A 170 20.01 -4.25 12.77
C ILE A 170 18.80 -4.65 13.64
N PRO A 171 17.98 -5.64 13.24
CA PRO A 171 16.67 -5.86 13.89
C PRO A 171 16.76 -6.31 15.34
N SER A 172 17.74 -7.15 15.68
CA SER A 172 17.99 -7.60 17.05
C SER A 172 18.33 -6.42 17.96
N LEU A 173 19.36 -5.64 17.57
CA LEU A 173 19.79 -4.47 18.33
C LEU A 173 18.67 -3.44 18.50
N ARG A 174 17.93 -3.14 17.42
CA ARG A 174 16.79 -2.22 17.48
C ARG A 174 15.74 -2.70 18.47
N ASN A 175 15.35 -3.97 18.40
CA ASN A 175 14.31 -4.51 19.27
C ASN A 175 14.77 -4.57 20.73
N ASP A 176 16.04 -4.91 20.97
CA ASP A 176 16.62 -4.94 22.32
C ASP A 176 16.66 -3.54 22.94
N ILE A 177 17.11 -2.52 22.19
CA ILE A 177 17.11 -1.12 22.65
C ILE A 177 15.69 -0.65 22.97
N LEU A 178 14.71 -0.99 22.13
CA LEU A 178 13.30 -0.63 22.36
C LEU A 178 12.66 -1.38 23.54
N ALA A 179 13.21 -2.52 23.96
CA ALA A 179 12.68 -3.33 25.05
C ALA A 179 13.26 -2.96 26.43
N VAL A 180 14.40 -2.26 26.47
CA VAL A 180 15.05 -1.86 27.72
C VAL A 180 14.12 -0.98 28.56
N GLN A 181 13.94 -1.34 29.84
CA GLN A 181 13.23 -0.50 30.79
C GLN A 181 14.17 0.60 31.28
N LEU A 182 13.91 1.83 30.88
CA LEU A 182 14.67 3.01 31.28
C LEU A 182 13.79 3.90 32.16
N GLU A 183 14.40 4.55 33.16
CA GLU A 183 13.76 5.67 33.84
C GLU A 183 13.61 6.86 32.87
N GLU A 184 12.63 7.72 33.09
CA GLU A 184 12.43 8.94 32.30
C GLU A 184 13.54 9.97 32.59
N ASP A 185 14.72 9.72 32.04
CA ASP A 185 15.89 10.59 32.14
C ASP A 185 16.19 11.22 30.76
N ARG A 186 15.76 12.48 30.59
CA ARG A 186 15.96 13.21 29.33
C ARG A 186 17.43 13.54 29.05
N ASP A 187 18.32 13.45 30.04
CA ASP A 187 19.75 13.69 29.87
C ASP A 187 20.52 12.39 29.54
N SER A 188 19.85 11.23 29.63
CA SER A 188 20.44 9.93 29.28
C SER A 188 20.50 9.72 27.77
N VAL A 189 21.70 9.39 27.29
CA VAL A 189 21.93 9.00 25.89
C VAL A 189 21.08 7.79 25.52
N MET A 190 20.90 6.83 26.43
CA MET A 190 20.11 5.62 26.15
C MET A 190 18.62 5.94 26.05
N TYR A 191 18.11 6.84 26.90
CA TYR A 191 16.71 7.26 26.83
C TYR A 191 16.41 8.01 25.54
N GLN A 192 17.30 8.93 25.13
CA GLN A 192 17.16 9.67 23.87
C GLN A 192 17.31 8.75 22.65
N LEU A 193 18.23 7.79 22.69
CA LEU A 193 18.39 6.81 21.62
C LEU A 193 17.15 5.91 21.48
N GLN A 194 16.62 5.42 22.60
CA GLN A 194 15.40 4.61 22.63
C GLN A 194 14.20 5.41 22.08
N SER A 195 14.04 6.66 22.52
CA SER A 195 13.00 7.56 22.02
C SER A 195 13.13 7.79 20.51
N LEU A 196 14.35 8.05 20.03
CA LEU A 196 14.64 8.23 18.62
C LEU A 196 14.31 6.98 17.79
N PHE A 197 14.67 5.79 18.28
CA PHE A 197 14.32 4.52 17.65
C PHE A 197 12.80 4.29 17.63
N GLY A 198 12.10 4.68 18.70
CA GLY A 198 10.64 4.63 18.76
C GLY A 198 10.01 5.49 17.67
N TYR A 199 10.45 6.74 17.53
CA TYR A 199 9.99 7.61 16.45
C TYR A 199 10.35 7.07 15.07
N MET A 200 11.55 6.53 14.87
CA MET A 200 11.95 5.96 13.58
C MET A 200 11.13 4.72 13.19
N LYS A 201 10.62 3.96 14.17
CA LYS A 201 9.82 2.75 13.95
C LYS A 201 8.34 3.05 13.74
N GLU A 202 7.77 3.96 14.53
CA GLU A 202 6.31 4.17 14.61
C GLU A 202 5.83 5.43 13.88
N SER A 203 6.73 6.39 13.59
CA SER A 203 6.34 7.63 12.93
C SER A 203 6.16 7.45 11.43
N ASN A 204 5.14 8.12 10.88
CA ASN A 204 4.95 8.29 9.44
C ASN A 204 5.59 9.60 8.91
N ALA A 205 6.40 10.28 9.74
CA ALA A 205 7.06 11.52 9.35
C ALA A 205 8.18 11.27 8.33
N LYS A 206 8.45 12.28 7.48
CA LYS A 206 9.58 12.22 6.54
C LYS A 206 10.94 12.14 7.25
N TYR A 207 11.06 12.80 8.39
CA TYR A 207 12.25 12.79 9.21
C TYR A 207 11.91 12.99 10.70
N VAL A 208 12.80 12.52 11.58
CA VAL A 208 12.78 12.84 13.02
C VAL A 208 13.85 13.90 13.31
N ASP A 209 13.51 14.86 14.18
CA ASP A 209 14.46 15.83 14.70
C ASP A 209 15.40 15.14 15.73
N THR A 210 16.71 15.26 15.54
CA THR A 210 17.72 14.61 16.40
C THR A 210 18.30 15.51 17.48
N ILE A 211 17.77 16.72 17.67
CA ILE A 211 18.39 17.73 18.56
C ILE A 211 18.56 17.23 19.99
N ASP A 212 17.56 16.54 20.55
CA ASP A 212 17.61 16.07 21.93
C ASP A 212 18.62 14.93 22.11
N PHE A 213 18.72 14.03 21.13
CA PHE A 213 19.77 13.01 21.12
C PHE A 213 21.16 13.64 21.00
N CYS A 214 21.36 14.55 20.05
CA CYS A 214 22.65 15.23 19.84
C CYS A 214 23.14 16.00 21.07
N ARG A 215 22.23 16.58 21.87
CA ARG A 215 22.58 17.27 23.13
C ARG A 215 23.18 16.35 24.19
N THR A 216 22.75 15.09 24.25
CA THR A 216 23.22 14.13 25.25
C THR A 216 24.57 13.49 24.89
N VAL A 217 24.91 13.45 23.60
CA VAL A 217 26.14 12.81 23.13
C VAL A 217 27.35 13.75 23.28
N LYS A 218 28.43 13.22 23.86
CA LYS A 218 29.72 13.91 23.97
C LYS A 218 30.75 13.25 23.07
N LEU A 219 31.38 14.03 22.20
CA LEU A 219 32.50 13.58 21.37
C LEU A 219 33.80 14.05 22.02
N MET A 220 34.69 13.11 22.35
CA MET A 220 35.96 13.42 23.05
C MET A 220 35.75 14.22 24.36
N GLY A 221 34.67 13.92 25.09
CA GLY A 221 34.32 14.57 26.35
C GLY A 221 33.64 15.94 26.21
N GLN A 222 33.52 16.48 25.00
CA GLN A 222 32.86 17.77 24.71
C GLN A 222 31.46 17.55 24.11
N PRO A 223 30.47 18.40 24.41
CA PRO A 223 29.17 18.37 23.73
C PRO A 223 29.32 18.58 22.22
N ILE A 224 28.44 17.96 21.43
CA ILE A 224 28.43 18.16 19.98
C ILE A 224 27.95 19.57 19.64
N VAL A 225 28.66 20.24 18.73
CA VAL A 225 28.26 21.53 18.19
C VAL A 225 27.21 21.32 17.09
N MET A 226 26.06 21.96 17.23
CA MET A 226 24.97 22.00 16.26
C MET A 226 24.88 23.41 15.65
N SER A 227 24.40 23.53 14.40
CA SER A 227 24.24 24.80 13.68
C SER A 227 22.80 25.30 13.69
#